data_AF-A0A7R9QVL0-F1
#
_entry.id   AF-A0A7R9QVL0-F1
#
_cell.length_a   1.000
_cell.length_b   1.000
_cell.length_c   1.000
_cell.angle_alpha   90.00
_cell.angle_beta   90.00
_cell.angle_gamma   90.00
#
_symmetry.space_group_name_H-M   'P 1'
#
loop_
_entity.id
_entity.type
_entity.pdbx_description
1 polymer ?
#
loop_
_entity_poly.entity_id
_entity_poly.type
_entity_poly.pdbx_seq_one_letter_code
_entity_poly.pdbx_strand_id
1 'polypeptide(L)'
;MARNKNNQCGVATYGVYPTDNVIDLDKLSWAQHWISTRFANLEILLAETSGRCCLGDDISVADLCLVPQVYNALRYEVDMTPYPIISKINAYLLTVEAFKQSHPSNQPDCPADQKTQESQNLDDLIHGDNPWAKHWITTRFANLEALLAQSSGRCCVGDGVTVADICLVPQVFNAINFGVDVNAYPLINKINSHLLSLDPFRHSHPFRQADCPPELRLQ
;
A
#
# COMPACT_ATOMS: atom_id res chain seq x y z
N MET A 1 44.34 13.30 24.36
CA MET A 1 44.63 13.81 23.00
C MET A 1 44.34 12.65 22.06
N ALA A 2 43.52 12.68 21.02
CA ALA A 2 42.91 13.78 20.28
C ALA A 2 41.46 13.41 19.89
N ARG A 3 40.61 14.43 19.82
CA ARG A 3 39.25 14.38 19.28
C ARG A 3 39.35 14.29 17.75
N ASN A 4 38.64 13.36 17.12
CA ASN A 4 38.27 13.54 15.72
C ASN A 4 36.83 14.06 15.68
N LYS A 5 36.72 15.38 15.50
CA LYS A 5 35.48 16.06 15.12
C LYS A 5 35.54 16.21 13.61
N ASN A 6 34.65 15.56 12.88
CA ASN A 6 34.25 16.03 11.56
C ASN A 6 32.75 15.80 11.40
N ASN A 7 32.06 16.93 11.21
CA ASN A 7 30.65 17.06 10.88
C ASN A 7 30.26 16.14 9.73
N GLN A 8 29.19 15.38 9.93
CA GLN A 8 28.16 15.26 8.90
C GLN A 8 26.79 15.42 9.55
N CYS A 9 26.00 16.28 8.92
CA CYS A 9 24.61 16.59 9.17
C CYS A 9 23.81 15.32 9.49
N GLY A 10 22.96 15.38 10.52
CA GLY A 10 22.12 14.26 10.96
C GLY A 10 21.18 13.81 9.84
N VAL A 11 21.63 12.85 9.04
CA VAL A 11 20.78 11.98 8.26
C VAL A 11 20.24 10.96 9.25
N ALA A 12 18.94 11.05 9.55
CA ALA A 12 18.23 9.98 10.23
C ALA A 12 18.39 8.74 9.34
N THR A 13 19.26 7.82 9.74
CA THR A 13 19.36 6.51 9.15
C THR A 13 18.01 5.84 9.38
N TYR A 14 17.18 5.78 8.34
CA TYR A 14 16.03 4.90 8.31
C TYR A 14 16.58 3.51 8.61
N GLY A 15 16.26 3.01 9.81
CA GLY A 15 16.75 1.74 10.30
C GLY A 15 16.50 0.68 9.25
N VAL A 16 17.57 -0.03 8.90
CA VAL A 16 17.52 -1.28 8.13
C VAL A 16 16.42 -2.12 8.78
N TYR A 17 15.33 -2.36 8.06
CA TYR A 17 14.29 -3.27 8.53
C TYR A 17 14.97 -4.57 8.96
N PRO A 18 14.70 -5.11 10.16
CA PRO A 18 15.40 -6.29 10.63
C PRO A 18 15.18 -7.45 9.65
N THR A 19 16.18 -7.72 8.82
CA THR A 19 16.20 -8.81 7.84
C THR A 19 16.42 -10.17 8.49
N ASP A 20 16.78 -10.17 9.78
CA ASP A 20 17.41 -11.31 10.44
C ASP A 20 16.45 -12.10 11.35
N ASN A 21 15.20 -11.62 11.51
CA ASN A 21 14.15 -12.32 12.26
C ASN A 21 12.93 -12.58 11.36
N VAL A 22 13.09 -13.44 10.37
CA VAL A 22 11.94 -13.99 9.63
C VAL A 22 11.28 -15.01 10.56
N ILE A 23 10.22 -14.60 11.28
CA ILE A 23 9.29 -15.59 11.80
C ILE A 23 8.62 -16.21 10.58
N ASP A 24 8.73 -17.53 10.46
CA ASP A 24 8.02 -18.34 9.48
C ASP A 24 6.53 -18.40 9.86
N LEU A 25 5.88 -17.24 9.83
CA LEU A 25 4.44 -17.14 9.79
C LEU A 25 4.07 -17.51 8.36
N ASP A 26 3.19 -18.50 8.21
CA ASP A 26 2.55 -18.76 6.92
C ASP A 26 1.89 -17.45 6.46
N LYS A 27 2.54 -16.77 5.50
CA LYS A 27 2.19 -15.43 5.04
C LYS A 27 0.77 -15.40 4.50
N LEU A 28 0.30 -16.52 3.95
CA LEU A 28 -1.07 -16.69 3.50
C LEU A 28 -2.04 -16.62 4.67
N SER A 29 -1.85 -17.46 5.68
CA SER A 29 -2.71 -17.48 6.88
C SER A 29 -2.72 -16.13 7.60
N TRP A 30 -1.57 -15.44 7.64
CA TRP A 30 -1.45 -14.10 8.21
C TRP A 30 -2.27 -13.09 7.41
N ALA A 31 -2.11 -13.07 6.07
CA ALA A 31 -2.84 -12.17 5.20
C ALA A 31 -4.35 -12.41 5.31
N GLN A 32 -4.79 -13.68 5.24
CA GLN A 32 -6.19 -14.07 5.38
C GLN A 32 -6.77 -13.59 6.71
N HIS A 33 -6.09 -13.87 7.83
CA HIS A 33 -6.55 -13.47 9.15
C HIS A 33 -6.79 -11.96 9.26
N TRP A 34 -5.84 -11.14 8.82
CA TRP A 34 -5.96 -9.69 8.93
C TRP A 34 -6.96 -9.08 7.96
N ILE A 35 -7.05 -9.61 6.73
CA ILE A 35 -8.08 -9.20 5.78
C ILE A 35 -9.46 -9.51 6.36
N SER A 36 -9.70 -10.74 6.83
CA SER A 36 -10.97 -11.15 7.42
C SER A 36 -11.34 -10.31 8.65
N THR A 37 -10.38 -10.02 9.53
CA THR A 37 -10.60 -9.19 10.72
C THR A 37 -11.01 -7.76 10.34
N ARG A 38 -10.34 -7.17 9.34
CA ARG A 38 -10.65 -5.82 8.87
C ARG A 38 -11.98 -5.77 8.12
N PHE A 39 -12.29 -6.78 7.32
CA PHE A 39 -13.58 -6.89 6.62
C PHE A 39 -14.75 -7.07 7.57
N ALA A 40 -14.59 -7.83 8.67
CA ALA A 40 -15.65 -7.95 9.67
C ALA A 40 -16.04 -6.58 10.27
N ASN A 41 -15.05 -5.74 10.59
CA ASN A 41 -15.31 -4.40 11.11
C ASN A 41 -15.87 -3.46 10.04
N LEU A 42 -15.35 -3.54 8.82
CA LEU A 42 -15.82 -2.71 7.70
C LEU A 42 -17.26 -3.05 7.31
N GLU A 43 -17.63 -4.33 7.31
CA GLU A 43 -18.98 -4.80 7.02
C GLU A 43 -20.00 -4.20 8.01
N ILE A 44 -19.65 -4.14 9.31
CA ILE A 44 -20.47 -3.49 10.34
C ILE A 44 -20.64 -1.99 10.05
N LEU A 45 -19.53 -1.29 9.74
CA LEU A 45 -19.58 0.14 9.43
C LEU A 45 -20.43 0.42 8.20
N LEU A 46 -20.26 -0.37 7.14
CA LEU A 46 -21.01 -0.22 5.89
C LEU A 46 -22.50 -0.52 6.08
N ALA A 47 -22.90 -1.32 7.05
CA ALA A 47 -24.31 -1.51 7.39
C ALA A 47 -24.99 -0.19 7.81
N GLU A 48 -24.23 0.77 8.33
CA GLU A 48 -24.72 2.08 8.74
C GLU A 48 -24.55 3.15 7.66
N THR A 49 -23.48 3.08 6.87
CA THR A 49 -23.09 4.17 5.95
C THR A 49 -23.39 3.92 4.49
N SER A 50 -23.54 2.67 4.05
CA SER A 50 -23.60 2.34 2.63
C SER A 50 -24.98 2.56 2.00
N GLY A 51 -24.96 2.86 0.71
CA GLY A 51 -26.11 2.80 -0.20
C GLY A 51 -25.77 1.88 -1.37
N ARG A 52 -25.66 2.45 -2.58
CA ARG A 52 -25.00 1.79 -3.73
C ARG A 52 -23.48 1.74 -3.60
N CYS A 53 -22.90 2.73 -2.91
CA CYS A 53 -21.48 2.91 -2.68
C CYS A 53 -21.17 2.81 -1.17
N CYS A 54 -19.88 2.89 -0.79
CA CYS A 54 -19.45 2.83 0.60
C CYS A 54 -20.10 3.90 1.50
N LEU A 55 -20.34 5.09 0.96
CA LEU A 55 -20.91 6.25 1.65
C LEU A 55 -22.14 6.76 0.90
N GLY A 56 -23.30 6.14 1.14
CA GLY A 56 -24.53 6.44 0.42
C GLY A 56 -24.48 5.98 -1.05
N ASP A 57 -25.02 6.79 -1.95
CA ASP A 57 -25.28 6.40 -3.34
C ASP A 57 -24.27 6.93 -4.38
N ASP A 58 -23.33 7.76 -3.95
CA ASP A 58 -22.33 8.39 -4.81
C ASP A 58 -20.93 7.82 -4.55
N ILE A 59 -20.14 7.71 -5.63
CA ILE A 59 -18.76 7.20 -5.56
C ILE A 59 -17.91 8.19 -4.76
N SER A 60 -17.14 7.65 -3.81
CA SER A 60 -16.26 8.38 -2.91
C SER A 60 -14.86 7.77 -2.89
N VAL A 61 -13.93 8.40 -2.15
CA VAL A 61 -12.59 7.84 -1.93
C VAL A 61 -12.66 6.48 -1.21
N ALA A 62 -13.70 6.21 -0.41
CA ALA A 62 -13.86 4.91 0.23
C ALA A 62 -14.03 3.77 -0.81
N ASP A 63 -14.70 4.05 -1.93
CA ASP A 63 -14.90 3.10 -3.03
C ASP A 63 -13.61 2.84 -3.80
N LEU A 64 -12.78 3.89 -3.98
CA LEU A 64 -11.44 3.77 -4.58
C LEU A 64 -10.52 2.85 -3.76
N CYS A 65 -10.69 2.84 -2.43
CA CYS A 65 -9.94 1.98 -1.53
C CYS A 65 -10.56 0.57 -1.41
N LEU A 66 -11.88 0.43 -1.55
CA LEU A 66 -12.58 -0.84 -1.39
C LEU A 66 -12.23 -1.85 -2.50
N VAL A 67 -12.35 -1.44 -3.76
CA VAL A 67 -12.15 -2.34 -4.92
C VAL A 67 -10.78 -3.04 -4.91
N PRO A 68 -9.64 -2.35 -4.76
CA PRO A 68 -8.34 -3.02 -4.70
C PRO A 68 -8.21 -3.90 -3.44
N GLN A 69 -8.86 -3.55 -2.33
CA GLN A 69 -8.85 -4.37 -1.12
C GLN A 69 -9.63 -5.67 -1.29
N VAL A 70 -10.78 -5.65 -1.99
CA VAL A 70 -11.53 -6.86 -2.34
C VAL A 70 -10.76 -7.71 -3.35
N TYR A 71 -10.12 -7.07 -4.34
CA TYR A 71 -9.22 -7.78 -5.27
C TYR A 71 -8.12 -8.55 -4.54
N ASN A 72 -7.46 -7.91 -3.55
CA ASN A 72 -6.47 -8.58 -2.71
C ASN A 72 -7.07 -9.73 -1.89
N ALA A 73 -8.25 -9.55 -1.30
CA ALA A 73 -8.93 -10.60 -0.54
C ALA A 73 -9.18 -11.86 -1.37
N LEU A 74 -9.65 -11.68 -2.61
CA LEU A 74 -9.86 -12.78 -3.56
C LEU A 74 -8.53 -13.46 -3.92
N ARG A 75 -7.47 -12.67 -4.13
CA ARG A 75 -6.13 -13.20 -4.48
C ARG A 75 -5.49 -14.02 -3.35
N TYR A 76 -5.81 -13.69 -2.09
CA TYR A 76 -5.40 -14.47 -0.90
C TYR A 76 -6.43 -15.53 -0.49
N GLU A 77 -7.41 -15.83 -1.34
CA GLU A 77 -8.43 -16.87 -1.09
C GLU A 77 -9.24 -16.66 0.20
N VAL A 78 -9.49 -15.39 0.58
CA VAL A 78 -10.35 -15.06 1.72
C VAL A 78 -11.80 -15.40 1.40
N ASP A 79 -12.48 -16.09 2.31
CA ASP A 79 -13.92 -16.33 2.21
C ASP A 79 -14.70 -15.00 2.32
N MET A 80 -15.37 -14.64 1.23
CA MET A 80 -16.18 -13.43 1.13
C MET A 80 -17.63 -13.63 1.58
N THR A 81 -18.06 -14.87 1.85
CA THR A 81 -19.42 -15.20 2.27
C THR A 81 -19.90 -14.39 3.49
N PRO A 82 -19.06 -14.11 4.52
CA PRO A 82 -19.45 -13.31 5.67
C PRO A 82 -19.63 -11.81 5.39
N TYR A 83 -19.29 -11.33 4.19
CA TYR A 83 -19.23 -9.89 3.84
C TYR A 83 -20.16 -9.52 2.66
N PRO A 84 -21.49 -9.72 2.80
CA PRO A 84 -22.44 -9.49 1.71
C PRO A 84 -22.56 -8.03 1.27
N ILE A 85 -22.43 -7.04 2.17
CA ILE A 85 -22.49 -5.61 1.84
C ILE A 85 -21.26 -5.21 1.05
N ILE A 86 -20.06 -5.57 1.52
CA ILE A 86 -18.81 -5.36 0.79
C ILE A 86 -18.90 -5.98 -0.62
N SER A 87 -19.37 -7.23 -0.71
CA SER A 87 -19.51 -7.93 -1.99
C SER A 87 -20.50 -7.24 -2.93
N LYS A 88 -21.63 -6.76 -2.41
CA LYS A 88 -22.64 -6.02 -3.19
C LYS A 88 -22.11 -4.70 -3.73
N ILE A 89 -21.43 -3.92 -2.90
CA ILE A 89 -20.83 -2.64 -3.32
C ILE A 89 -19.76 -2.90 -4.37
N ASN A 90 -18.84 -3.83 -4.13
CA ASN A 90 -17.79 -4.18 -5.09
C ASN A 90 -18.38 -4.63 -6.43
N ALA A 91 -19.42 -5.46 -6.42
CA ALA A 91 -20.10 -5.88 -7.65
C ALA A 91 -20.68 -4.68 -8.43
N TYR A 92 -21.28 -3.70 -7.74
CA TYR A 92 -21.75 -2.47 -8.38
C TYR A 92 -20.58 -1.65 -8.96
N LEU A 93 -19.53 -1.41 -8.19
CA LEU A 93 -18.38 -0.60 -8.61
C LEU A 93 -17.68 -1.21 -9.83
N LEU A 94 -17.58 -2.55 -9.91
CA LEU A 94 -17.02 -3.24 -11.06
C LEU A 94 -17.88 -3.13 -12.34
N THR A 95 -19.11 -2.62 -12.26
CA THR A 95 -19.90 -2.28 -13.45
C THR A 95 -19.49 -0.94 -14.07
N VAL A 96 -18.91 -0.04 -13.27
CA VAL A 96 -18.53 1.31 -13.66
C VAL A 96 -17.24 1.26 -14.48
N GLU A 97 -17.24 1.96 -15.61
CA GLU A 97 -16.17 1.89 -16.60
C GLU A 97 -14.80 2.31 -16.05
N ALA A 98 -14.77 3.33 -15.17
CA ALA A 98 -13.52 3.78 -14.54
C ALA A 98 -12.83 2.67 -13.73
N PHE A 99 -13.58 1.85 -12.98
CA PHE A 99 -13.01 0.75 -12.21
C PHE A 99 -12.53 -0.38 -13.12
N LYS A 100 -13.29 -0.71 -14.19
CA LYS A 100 -12.86 -1.70 -15.19
C LYS A 100 -11.54 -1.29 -15.84
N GLN A 101 -11.42 -0.05 -16.30
CA GLN A 101 -10.21 0.46 -16.93
C GLN A 101 -9.01 0.51 -15.97
N SER A 102 -9.27 0.73 -14.69
CA SER A 102 -8.22 0.74 -13.65
C SER A 102 -7.75 -0.65 -13.22
N HIS A 103 -8.40 -1.72 -13.66
CA HIS A 103 -8.03 -3.09 -13.28
C HIS A 103 -6.59 -3.40 -13.68
N PRO A 104 -5.79 -4.11 -12.84
CA PRO A 104 -4.39 -4.40 -13.13
C PRO A 104 -4.15 -5.05 -14.49
N SER A 105 -5.00 -6.00 -14.91
CA SER A 105 -4.87 -6.68 -16.21
C SER A 105 -5.13 -5.78 -17.43
N ASN A 106 -5.79 -4.65 -17.23
CA ASN A 106 -6.12 -3.69 -18.29
C ASN A 106 -5.07 -2.58 -18.42
N GLN A 107 -4.06 -2.56 -17.56
CA GLN A 107 -3.02 -1.54 -17.64
C GLN A 107 -2.11 -1.79 -18.85
N PRO A 108 -1.65 -0.74 -19.56
CA PRO A 108 -0.78 -0.88 -20.73
C PRO A 108 0.50 -1.66 -20.46
N ASP A 109 0.99 -1.61 -19.22
CA ASP A 109 2.18 -2.27 -18.71
C ASP A 109 1.95 -3.69 -18.15
N CYS A 110 0.71 -4.18 -18.12
CA CYS A 110 0.45 -5.56 -17.70
C CYS A 110 1.07 -6.56 -18.72
N PRO A 111 1.89 -7.54 -18.27
CA PRO A 111 2.42 -8.59 -19.14
C PRO A 111 1.32 -9.37 -19.85
N ALA A 112 1.57 -9.78 -21.10
CA ALA A 112 0.57 -10.46 -21.93
C ALA A 112 0.05 -11.77 -21.30
N ASP A 113 0.92 -12.50 -20.59
CA ASP A 113 0.61 -13.72 -19.85
C ASP A 113 -0.25 -13.48 -18.59
N GLN A 114 -0.25 -12.24 -18.07
CA GLN A 114 -1.05 -11.84 -16.90
C GLN A 114 -2.37 -11.14 -17.28
N LYS A 115 -2.60 -10.83 -18.56
CA LYS A 115 -3.85 -10.17 -19.01
C LYS A 115 -5.08 -11.06 -18.95
N THR A 116 -4.90 -12.38 -19.03
CA THR A 116 -5.97 -13.38 -19.15
C THR A 116 -6.17 -14.25 -17.91
N GLN A 117 -5.26 -14.18 -16.93
CA GLN A 117 -5.35 -14.97 -15.71
C GLN A 117 -5.79 -14.08 -14.55
N GLU A 118 -7.06 -14.23 -14.12
CA GLU A 118 -7.55 -13.69 -12.84
C GLU A 118 -6.85 -14.37 -11.64
N SER A 119 -6.15 -15.47 -11.87
CA SER A 119 -5.38 -16.22 -10.88
C SER A 119 -3.88 -15.94 -11.09
N GLN A 120 -3.36 -14.94 -10.42
CA GLN A 120 -1.92 -14.87 -10.17
C GLN A 120 -1.57 -15.97 -9.16
N ASN A 121 -0.58 -16.82 -9.48
CA ASN A 121 -0.22 -17.97 -8.65
C ASN A 121 0.04 -17.52 -7.20
N LEU A 122 -0.56 -18.22 -6.25
CA LEU A 122 -0.45 -17.94 -4.82
C LEU A 122 1.01 -18.00 -4.35
N ASP A 123 1.83 -18.83 -5.01
CA ASP A 123 3.27 -18.92 -4.77
C ASP A 123 4.00 -17.59 -5.03
N ASP A 124 3.64 -16.86 -6.08
CA ASP A 124 4.26 -15.58 -6.45
C ASP A 124 3.89 -14.43 -5.47
N LEU A 125 2.84 -14.62 -4.68
CA LEU A 125 2.44 -13.72 -3.58
C LEU A 125 3.20 -13.97 -2.29
N ILE A 126 3.47 -15.24 -2.01
CA ILE A 126 4.01 -15.70 -0.73
C ILE A 126 5.54 -15.64 -0.75
N HIS A 127 6.18 -15.82 -1.91
CA HIS A 127 7.63 -15.71 -2.05
C HIS A 127 8.08 -14.24 -2.18
N GLY A 128 9.07 -13.86 -1.36
CA GLY A 128 9.49 -12.46 -1.18
C GLY A 128 10.30 -11.85 -2.33
N ASP A 129 10.80 -12.66 -3.27
CA ASP A 129 11.48 -12.15 -4.45
C ASP A 129 10.50 -12.09 -5.62
N ASN A 130 10.11 -10.87 -5.98
CA ASN A 130 9.23 -10.61 -7.13
C ASN A 130 9.93 -9.59 -8.06
N PRO A 131 10.82 -10.06 -8.96
CA PRO A 131 11.56 -9.19 -9.88
C PRO A 131 10.66 -8.34 -10.77
N TRP A 132 9.49 -8.87 -11.11
CA TRP A 132 8.47 -8.16 -11.87
C TRP A 132 7.92 -6.96 -11.09
N ALA A 133 7.51 -7.16 -9.83
CA ALA A 133 7.02 -6.09 -8.97
C ALA A 133 8.10 -5.02 -8.77
N LYS A 134 9.33 -5.44 -8.48
CA LYS A 134 10.48 -4.54 -8.34
C LYS A 134 10.71 -3.69 -9.59
N HIS A 135 10.67 -4.30 -10.79
CA HIS A 135 10.81 -3.58 -12.05
C HIS A 135 9.74 -2.51 -12.23
N TRP A 136 8.46 -2.86 -12.08
CA TRP A 136 7.37 -1.90 -12.31
C TRP A 136 7.26 -0.83 -11.24
N ILE A 137 7.56 -1.15 -9.97
CA ILE A 137 7.66 -0.13 -8.92
C ILE A 137 8.77 0.87 -9.27
N THR A 138 9.94 0.38 -9.73
CA THR A 138 11.06 1.24 -10.15
C THR A 138 10.65 2.17 -11.30
N THR A 139 9.99 1.63 -12.34
CA THR A 139 9.49 2.41 -13.49
C THR A 139 8.46 3.44 -13.05
N ARG A 140 7.50 3.07 -12.19
CA ARG A 140 6.45 3.97 -11.69
C ARG A 140 7.03 5.06 -10.79
N PHE A 141 8.02 4.75 -9.97
CA PHE A 141 8.70 5.74 -9.12
C PHE A 141 9.48 6.76 -9.95
N ALA A 142 10.13 6.33 -11.05
CA ALA A 142 10.80 7.26 -11.95
C ALA A 142 9.82 8.27 -12.57
N ASN A 143 8.63 7.81 -12.98
CA ASN A 143 7.59 8.70 -13.51
C ASN A 143 7.00 9.61 -12.41
N LEU A 144 6.75 9.07 -11.23
CA LEU A 144 6.23 9.83 -10.10
C LEU A 144 7.21 10.91 -9.66
N GLU A 145 8.50 10.61 -9.57
CA GLU A 145 9.56 11.58 -9.27
C GLU A 145 9.55 12.76 -10.27
N ALA A 146 9.39 12.47 -11.57
CA ALA A 146 9.29 13.50 -12.60
C ALA A 146 7.99 14.34 -12.50
N LEU A 147 6.88 13.74 -12.07
CA LEU A 147 5.63 14.46 -11.81
C LEU A 147 5.74 15.35 -10.56
N LEU A 148 6.33 14.84 -9.49
CA LEU A 148 6.55 15.58 -8.24
C LEU A 148 7.43 16.81 -8.47
N ALA A 149 8.37 16.77 -9.40
CA ALA A 149 9.16 17.95 -9.77
C ALA A 149 8.31 19.15 -10.25
N GLN A 150 7.07 18.89 -10.70
CA GLN A 150 6.14 19.92 -11.18
C GLN A 150 5.09 20.33 -10.14
N SER A 151 4.75 19.44 -9.21
CA SER A 151 3.62 19.66 -8.28
C SER A 151 4.02 19.80 -6.80
N SER A 152 5.17 19.28 -6.40
CA SER A 152 5.51 19.12 -4.98
C SER A 152 5.97 20.41 -4.30
N GLY A 153 5.63 20.54 -3.02
CA GLY A 153 6.21 21.49 -2.08
C GLY A 153 6.82 20.72 -0.90
N ARG A 154 6.24 20.87 0.29
CA ARG A 154 6.48 19.96 1.42
C ARG A 154 5.79 18.60 1.26
N CYS A 155 4.68 18.57 0.53
CA CYS A 155 3.85 17.40 0.26
C CYS A 155 3.85 17.09 -1.26
N CYS A 156 3.19 16.01 -1.67
CA CYS A 156 3.06 15.61 -3.08
C CYS A 156 2.50 16.71 -3.98
N VAL A 157 1.56 17.51 -3.46
CA VAL A 157 0.92 18.63 -4.15
C VAL A 157 0.97 19.87 -3.26
N GLY A 158 1.94 20.75 -3.51
CA GLY A 158 2.18 21.94 -2.69
C GLY A 158 2.57 21.61 -1.25
N ASP A 159 2.08 22.41 -0.30
CA ASP A 159 2.51 22.37 1.10
C ASP A 159 1.51 21.78 2.09
N GLY A 160 0.35 21.33 1.60
CA GLY A 160 -0.71 20.70 2.39
C GLY A 160 -0.83 19.21 2.09
N VAL A 161 -1.19 18.42 3.09
CA VAL A 161 -1.44 16.97 2.94
C VAL A 161 -2.67 16.76 2.06
N THR A 162 -2.55 15.86 1.09
CA THR A 162 -3.58 15.45 0.14
C THR A 162 -3.72 13.92 0.10
N VAL A 163 -4.68 13.41 -0.69
CA VAL A 163 -4.79 11.97 -0.93
C VAL A 163 -3.53 11.37 -1.57
N ALA A 164 -2.78 12.17 -2.35
CA ALA A 164 -1.53 11.70 -2.95
C ALA A 164 -0.49 11.35 -1.88
N ASP A 165 -0.46 12.07 -0.76
CA ASP A 165 0.42 11.81 0.37
C ASP A 165 0.01 10.55 1.14
N ILE A 166 -1.31 10.36 1.30
CA ILE A 166 -1.89 9.15 1.90
C ILE A 166 -1.51 7.89 1.09
N CYS A 167 -1.48 8.00 -0.25
CA CYS A 167 -1.08 6.90 -1.13
C CYS A 167 0.45 6.74 -1.22
N LEU A 168 1.22 7.81 -1.07
CA LEU A 168 2.68 7.77 -1.20
C LEU A 168 3.35 6.92 -0.11
N VAL A 169 3.02 7.17 1.17
CA VAL A 169 3.69 6.52 2.31
C VAL A 169 3.62 4.99 2.27
N PRO A 170 2.44 4.35 2.12
CA PRO A 170 2.38 2.90 1.99
C PRO A 170 3.06 2.39 0.71
N GLN A 171 3.04 3.17 -0.37
CA GLN A 171 3.70 2.79 -1.62
C GLN A 171 5.23 2.79 -1.48
N VAL A 172 5.81 3.72 -0.71
CA VAL A 172 7.25 3.72 -0.36
C VAL A 172 7.60 2.55 0.54
N PHE A 173 6.77 2.25 1.55
CA PHE A 173 6.96 1.06 2.40
C PHE A 173 6.98 -0.23 1.58
N ASN A 174 6.01 -0.40 0.66
CA ASN A 174 5.96 -1.54 -0.24
C ASN A 174 7.18 -1.61 -1.16
N ALA A 175 7.63 -0.48 -1.71
CA ALA A 175 8.83 -0.44 -2.55
C ALA A 175 10.06 -0.96 -1.81
N ILE A 176 10.25 -0.58 -0.55
CA ILE A 176 11.36 -1.07 0.25
C ILE A 176 11.22 -2.58 0.53
N ASN A 177 10.01 -3.06 0.82
CA ASN A 177 9.75 -4.50 1.03
C ASN A 177 10.06 -5.34 -0.23
N PHE A 178 9.83 -4.80 -1.42
CA PHE A 178 10.22 -5.43 -2.70
C PHE A 178 11.67 -5.13 -3.11
N GLY A 179 12.49 -4.55 -2.23
CA GLY A 179 13.91 -4.32 -2.45
C GLY A 179 14.23 -3.24 -3.50
N VAL A 180 13.35 -2.28 -3.72
CA VAL A 180 13.60 -1.09 -4.54
C VAL A 180 14.47 -0.11 -3.76
N ASP A 181 15.53 0.42 -4.39
CA ASP A 181 16.34 1.48 -3.79
C ASP A 181 15.61 2.83 -3.90
N VAL A 182 14.92 3.21 -2.83
CA VAL A 182 14.18 4.47 -2.77
C VAL A 182 15.12 5.69 -2.76
N ASN A 183 16.42 5.54 -2.46
CA ASN A 183 17.39 6.64 -2.50
C ASN A 183 17.65 7.17 -3.90
N ALA A 184 17.28 6.42 -4.94
CA ALA A 184 17.30 6.89 -6.31
C ALA A 184 16.28 8.01 -6.59
N TYR A 185 15.33 8.26 -5.69
CA TYR A 185 14.20 9.19 -5.88
C TYR A 185 14.17 10.26 -4.76
N PRO A 186 14.98 11.33 -4.88
CA PRO A 186 15.16 12.29 -3.80
C PRO A 186 13.91 13.08 -3.41
N LEU A 187 13.00 13.42 -4.33
CA LEU A 187 11.74 14.10 -4.01
C LEU A 187 10.78 13.16 -3.27
N ILE A 188 10.60 11.94 -3.77
CA ILE A 188 9.83 10.89 -3.08
C ILE A 188 10.35 10.71 -1.66
N ASN A 189 11.66 10.53 -1.49
CA ASN A 189 12.27 10.35 -0.17
C ASN A 189 12.08 11.57 0.73
N LYS A 190 12.28 12.78 0.21
CA LYS A 190 12.09 14.03 0.97
C LYS A 190 10.66 14.17 1.47
N ILE A 191 9.67 13.95 0.60
CA ILE A 191 8.26 14.06 0.95
C ILE A 191 7.89 12.95 1.94
N ASN A 192 8.26 11.70 1.68
CA ASN A 192 8.00 10.59 2.60
C ASN A 192 8.60 10.85 3.99
N SER A 193 9.81 11.41 4.04
CA SER A 193 10.47 11.80 5.29
C SER A 193 9.69 12.86 6.05
N HIS A 194 9.19 13.88 5.33
CA HIS A 194 8.33 14.90 5.92
C HIS A 194 7.02 14.29 6.45
N LEU A 195 6.33 13.46 5.65
CA LEU A 195 5.06 12.85 6.04
C LEU A 195 5.23 11.97 7.28
N LEU A 196 6.25 11.12 7.33
CA LEU A 196 6.54 10.26 8.49
C LEU A 196 6.92 11.04 9.76
N SER A 197 7.27 12.33 9.65
CA SER A 197 7.47 13.20 10.80
C SER A 197 6.16 13.71 11.42
N LEU A 198 5.05 13.63 10.69
CA LEU A 198 3.73 14.06 11.16
C LEU A 198 3.06 12.95 11.98
N ASP A 199 2.43 13.33 13.09
CA ASP A 199 1.80 12.38 14.00
C ASP A 199 0.83 11.39 13.34
N PRO A 200 -0.07 11.79 12.40
CA PRO A 200 -0.99 10.86 11.76
C PRO A 200 -0.30 9.72 10.99
N PHE A 201 0.76 10.03 10.23
CA PHE A 201 1.50 9.04 9.45
C PHE A 201 2.43 8.20 10.32
N ARG A 202 3.03 8.83 11.36
CA ARG A 202 3.84 8.09 12.33
C ARG A 202 3.01 7.04 13.06
N HIS A 203 1.79 7.38 13.48
CA HIS A 203 0.91 6.45 14.19
C HIS A 203 0.28 5.40 13.27
N SER A 204 0.18 5.63 11.96
CA SER A 204 -0.32 4.64 11.00
C SER A 204 0.75 3.68 10.47
N HIS A 205 2.01 3.84 10.88
CA HIS A 205 3.09 2.96 10.43
C HIS A 205 2.78 1.48 10.76
N PRO A 206 2.95 0.52 9.82
CA PRO A 206 2.59 -0.89 10.03
C PRO A 206 3.18 -1.49 11.31
N PHE A 207 4.46 -1.19 11.59
CA PHE A 207 5.15 -1.67 12.79
C PHE A 207 4.83 -0.93 14.09
N ARG A 208 3.87 -0.01 14.09
CA ARG A 208 3.36 0.66 15.29
C ARG A 208 1.91 0.26 15.58
N GLN A 209 1.32 -0.60 14.75
CA GLN A 209 -0.04 -1.04 14.93
C GLN A 209 -0.14 -2.09 16.04
N ALA A 210 -1.30 -2.16 16.71
CA ALA A 210 -1.55 -3.10 17.80
C ALA A 210 -1.40 -4.57 17.33
N ASP A 211 -1.74 -4.84 16.07
CA ASP A 211 -1.64 -6.12 15.38
C ASP A 211 -0.24 -6.47 14.88
N CYS A 212 0.71 -5.53 14.92
CA CYS A 212 2.09 -5.83 14.54
C CYS A 212 2.69 -6.88 15.49
N PRO A 213 3.26 -7.99 14.97
CA PRO A 213 3.93 -8.98 15.79
C PRO A 213 5.01 -8.34 16.67
N PRO A 214 5.12 -8.71 17.97
CA PRO A 214 6.02 -8.05 18.91
C PRO A 214 7.48 -7.92 18.44
N GLU A 215 7.96 -8.89 17.69
CA GLU A 215 9.31 -8.97 17.13
C GLU A 215 9.58 -7.98 15.97
N LEU A 216 8.53 -7.54 15.27
CA LEU A 216 8.61 -6.55 14.19
C LEU A 216 8.27 -5.14 14.67
N ARG A 217 7.74 -5.02 15.88
CA ARG A 217 7.22 -3.75 16.40
C ARG A 217 8.35 -2.75 16.62
N LEU A 218 8.21 -1.56 16.03
CA LEU A 218 9.13 -0.45 16.28
C LEU A 218 9.02 -0.03 17.75
N GLN A 219 10.17 0.10 18.40
CA GLN A 219 10.28 0.66 19.75
C GLN A 219 9.94 2.16 19.78
#